data_AF-A0A2D9R024-F1
#
_entry.id   AF-A0A2D9R024-F1
#
_cell.length_a   1.000
_cell.length_b   1.000
_cell.length_c   1.000
_cell.angle_alpha   90.00
_cell.angle_beta   90.00
_cell.angle_gamma   90.00
#
_symmetry.space_group_name_H-M   'P 1'
#
loop_
_entity.id
_entity.type
_entity.pdbx_description
1 polymer ?
#
loop_
_entity_poly.entity_id
_entity_poly.type
_entity_poly.pdbx_seq_one_letter_code
_entity_poly.pdbx_strand_id
1 'polypeptide(L)' 'MPSPTELIIILAIVLLIFGGKRLKNIGSDLGGAIKGFKSTMKETEKKEDVIEGEIKASDDNSENK' A
#
# COMPACT_ATOMS: atom_id res chain seq x y z
N MET A 1 -10.69 -5.52 -24.71
CA MET A 1 -10.13 -5.02 -23.44
C MET A 1 -9.61 -3.62 -23.71
N PRO A 2 -9.95 -2.60 -22.91
CA PRO A 2 -9.44 -1.27 -23.14
C PRO A 2 -7.91 -1.29 -23.06
N SER A 3 -7.25 -0.64 -24.02
CA SER A 3 -5.80 -0.57 -24.07
C SER A 3 -5.29 0.43 -23.01
N PRO A 4 -4.13 0.19 -22.37
CA PRO A 4 -3.56 1.14 -21.41
C PRO A 4 -3.39 2.56 -21.98
N THR A 5 -3.20 2.68 -23.29
CA THR A 5 -3.11 3.95 -24.02
C THR A 5 -4.42 4.74 -24.04
N GLU A 6 -5.58 4.07 -24.15
CA GLU A 6 -6.88 4.74 -24.09
C GLU A 6 -7.12 5.38 -22.72
N LEU A 7 -6.73 4.69 -21.64
CA LEU A 7 -6.87 5.21 -20.28
C LEU A 7 -6.03 6.47 -20.06
N ILE A 8 -4.83 6.55 -20.64
CA ILE A 8 -3.98 7.75 -20.55
C ILE A 8 -4.64 8.95 -21.26
N ILE A 9 -5.24 8.73 -22.42
CA ILE A 9 -5.95 9.79 -23.17
C ILE A 9 -7.15 10.31 -22.38
N ILE A 10 -7.96 9.40 -21.82
CA ILE A 10 -9.11 9.76 -20.99
C ILE A 10 -8.64 10.54 -19.76
N LEU A 11 -7.57 10.08 -19.09
CA LEU A 11 -6.98 10.78 -17.96
C LEU A 11 -6.55 12.20 -18.35
N ALA A 12 -5.86 12.37 -19.48
CA ALA A 12 -5.43 13.69 -19.95
C ALA A 12 -6.61 14.66 -20.15
N ILE A 13 -7.72 14.19 -20.71
CA ILE A 13 -8.95 14.99 -20.89
C ILE A 13 -9.53 15.39 -19.53
N VAL A 14 -9.63 14.43 -18.58
CA VAL A 14 -10.09 14.70 -17.21
C VAL A 14 -9.19 15.76 -16.55
N LEU A 15 -7.87 15.66 -16.69
CA LEU A 15 -6.94 16.64 -16.13
C LEU A 15 -7.11 18.04 -16.72
N LEU A 16 -7.44 18.14 -18.01
CA LEU A 16 -7.77 19.41 -18.68
C LEU A 16 -9.06 20.03 -18.13
N ILE A 17 -10.10 19.22 -17.90
CA ILE A 17 -11.40 19.69 -17.37
C ILE A 17 -11.28 20.14 -15.92
N PHE A 18 -10.66 19.31 -15.07
CA PHE A 18 -10.53 19.60 -13.64
C PHE A 18 -9.42 20.62 -13.34
N GLY A 19 -8.42 20.72 -14.23
CA GLY A 19 -7.23 21.53 -14.06
C GLY A 19 -6.24 20.95 -13.02
N GLY A 20 -4.95 21.23 -13.20
CA GLY A 20 -3.90 20.70 -12.33
C GLY A 20 -4.00 21.13 -10.85
N LYS A 21 -4.61 22.28 -10.56
CA LYS A 21 -4.77 22.76 -9.17
C LYS A 21 -5.73 21.90 -8.35
N ARG A 22 -6.87 21.47 -8.94
CA ARG A 22 -7.84 20.60 -8.26
C ARG A 22 -7.27 19.20 -8.06
N LEU A 23 -6.61 18.66 -9.09
CA LEU A 23 -5.95 17.36 -8.99
C LEU A 23 -4.84 17.36 -7.93
N LYS A 24 -4.03 18.41 -7.85
CA LYS A 24 -2.97 18.51 -6.82
C LYS A 24 -3.53 18.53 -5.40
N ASN A 25 -4.57 19.33 -5.15
CA ASN A 25 -5.16 19.43 -3.81
C ASN A 25 -5.76 18.07 -3.39
N ILE A 26 -6.63 17.50 -4.23
CA ILE A 26 -7.29 16.20 -3.97
C ILE A 26 -6.26 15.05 -3.93
N GLY A 27 -5.29 15.06 -4.83
CA GLY A 27 -4.24 14.04 -4.91
C GLY A 27 -3.27 14.08 -3.73
N SER A 28 -3.01 15.25 -3.15
CA SER A 28 -2.20 15.36 -1.92
C SER A 28 -2.93 14.76 -0.72
N ASP A 29 -4.24 15.02 -0.60
CA ASP A 29 -5.05 14.51 0.52
C ASP A 29 -5.25 13.00 0.43
N LEU A 30 -5.71 12.50 -0.74
CA LEU A 30 -5.85 11.05 -0.96
C LEU A 30 -4.51 10.33 -0.94
N GLY A 31 -3.47 10.93 -1.52
CA GLY A 31 -2.13 10.36 -1.54
C GLY A 31 -1.54 10.22 -0.14
N GLY A 32 -1.77 11.21 0.73
CA GLY A 32 -1.40 11.15 2.15
C GLY A 32 -2.11 10.02 2.89
N ALA A 33 -3.43 9.89 2.71
CA ALA A 33 -4.23 8.84 3.33
C ALA A 33 -3.81 7.43 2.88
N ILE A 34 -3.62 7.22 1.57
CA ILE A 34 -3.19 5.93 1.01
C ILE A 34 -1.76 5.60 1.46
N LYS A 35 -0.86 6.58 1.53
CA LYS A 35 0.50 6.38 2.04
C LYS A 35 0.50 5.94 3.50
N GLY A 36 -0.31 6.59 4.35
CA GLY A 36 -0.49 6.19 5.74
C GLY A 36 -1.01 4.75 5.85
N PHE A 37 -2.06 4.42 5.11
CA PHE A 37 -2.62 3.07 5.07
C PHE A 37 -1.59 2.01 4.62
N LYS A 38 -0.82 2.28 3.56
CA LYS A 38 0.22 1.36 3.08
C LYS A 38 1.34 1.16 4.11
N SER A 39 1.72 2.23 4.82
CA SER A 39 2.72 2.14 5.90
C SER A 39 2.24 1.28 7.06
N THR A 40 0.99 1.45 7.50
CA THR A 40 0.44 0.64 8.60
C THR A 40 0.28 -0.82 8.20
N MET A 41 -0.18 -1.11 6.98
CA MET A 41 -0.27 -2.49 6.47
C MET A 41 1.10 -3.15 6.43
N LYS A 42 2.13 -2.44 5.95
CA LYS A 42 3.50 -2.94 5.90
C LYS A 42 4.11 -3.14 7.30
N GLU A 43 3.73 -2.34 8.29
CA GLU A 43 4.15 -2.54 9.68
C GLU A 43 3.47 -3.77 10.30
N THR A 44 2.20 -4.01 9.99
CA THR A 44 1.47 -5.21 10.40
C THR A 44 2.08 -6.47 9.79
N GLU A 45 2.31 -6.49 8.48
CA GLU A 45 2.98 -7.63 7.79
C GLU A 45 4.36 -7.91 8.40
N LYS A 46 5.14 -6.87 8.71
CA LYS A 46 6.44 -7.03 9.37
C LYS A 46 6.33 -7.52 10.82
N LYS A 47 5.27 -7.18 11.55
CA LYS A 47 5.04 -7.70 12.90
C LYS A 47 4.60 -9.15 12.84
N GLU A 48 3.81 -9.54 11.85
CA GLU A 48 3.41 -10.93 11.61
C GLU A 48 4.64 -11.82 11.31
N ASP A 49 5.59 -11.34 10.51
CA ASP A 49 6.88 -12.03 10.27
C ASP A 49 7.73 -12.22 11.55
N VAL A 50 7.68 -11.28 12.49
CA VAL A 50 8.42 -11.36 13.76
C VAL A 50 7.72 -12.30 14.74
N ILE A 51 6.39 -12.31 14.77
CA ILE A 51 5.60 -13.20 15.63
C ILE A 51 5.72 -14.67 15.16
N GLU A 52 5.79 -14.93 13.86
CA GLU A 52 6.08 -16.29 13.34
C GLU A 52 7.52 -16.75 13.57
N GLY A 53 8.48 -15.82 13.69
CA GLY A 53 9.87 -16.10 14.01
C GLY A 53 10.11 -16.48 15.48
N GLU A 54 9.38 -15.87 16.41
CA GLU A 54 9.54 -16.14 17.86
C GLU A 54 8.76 -17.39 18.35
N ILE A 55 7.63 -17.74 17.72
CA ILE A 55 6.87 -18.96 18.10
C ILE A 55 7.63 -20.25 17.74
N LYS A 56 8.46 -20.24 16.69
CA LYS A 56 9.27 -21.43 16.29
C LYS A 56 10.53 -21.66 17.13
N ALA A 57 10.92 -20.72 17.99
CA ALA A 57 12.12 -20.85 18.83
C ALA A 57 11.84 -21.45 20.23
N SER A 58 10.57 -21.71 20.58
CA SER A 58 10.17 -22.19 21.91
C SER A 58 9.76 -23.68 21.96
N ASP A 59 9.73 -24.39 20.82
CA ASP A 59 9.32 -25.82 20.77
C ASP A 59 10.50 -26.82 20.60
N ASP A 60 11.76 -26.39 20.64
CA ASP A 60 12.95 -27.28 20.50
C ASP A 60 13.83 -27.36 21.76
N ASN A 61 13.22 -27.49 22.95
CA ASN A 61 13.99 -27.84 24.16
C ASN A 61 13.14 -28.59 25.22
N SER A 62 12.61 -29.77 24.87
CA SER A 62 12.10 -30.72 25.87
C SER A 62 12.08 -32.17 25.35
N GLU A 63 13.17 -32.66 24.75
CA GLU A 63 13.40 -34.11 24.60
C GLU A 63 14.88 -34.45 24.85
N ASN A 64 15.32 -34.32 26.10
CA ASN A 64 16.43 -35.14 26.60
C ASN A 64 16.27 -35.38 28.11
N LYS A 65 15.54 -36.43 28.46
CA LYS A 65 15.79 -37.19 29.68
C LYS A 65 15.27 -38.62 29.58
#